data_AF-A0A6B0DW30-F1
#
_entry.id   AF-A0A6B0DW30-F1
#
_cell.length_a   1.000
_cell.length_b   1.000
_cell.length_c   1.000
_cell.angle_alpha   90.00
_cell.angle_beta   90.00
_cell.angle_gamma   90.00
#
_symmetry.space_group_name_H-M   'P 1'
#
loop_
_entity.id
_entity.type
_entity.pdbx_description
1 polymer ?
#
loop_
_entity_poly.entity_id
_entity_poly.type
_entity_poly.pdbx_seq_one_letter_code
_entity_poly.pdbx_strand_id
1 'polypeptide(L)' 'MRHRKDFNTFEEFVDWYNKRRYHESLDTKRYLQTPEEAFWSRLPEESILGNFYRNLEGEINVER' A
#
# COMPACT_ATOMS: atom_id res chain seq x y z
N MET A 1 0.18 -8.97 16.03
CA MET A 1 -0.64 -10.09 15.51
C MET A 1 -2.04 -10.24 16.11
N ARG A 2 -2.46 -9.40 17.07
CA ARG A 2 -3.73 -9.56 17.82
C ARG A 2 -4.99 -9.69 16.95
N HIS A 3 -5.04 -8.97 15.83
CA HIS A 3 -6.21 -8.92 14.93
C HIS A 3 -6.21 -9.97 13.82
N ARG A 4 -5.10 -10.70 13.60
CA ARG A 4 -5.01 -11.67 12.49
C ARG A 4 -6.07 -12.77 12.59
N LYS A 5 -6.40 -13.19 13.81
CA LYS A 5 -7.38 -14.24 14.09
C LYS A 5 -8.83 -13.84 13.81
N ASP A 6 -9.10 -12.55 13.58
CA ASP A 6 -10.44 -12.02 13.35
C ASP A 6 -10.84 -12.11 11.86
N PHE A 7 -9.95 -12.62 10.99
CA PHE A 7 -10.15 -12.71 9.53
C PHE A 7 -10.07 -14.16 9.04
N ASN A 8 -10.89 -14.49 8.04
CA ASN A 8 -10.99 -15.85 7.51
C ASN A 8 -9.75 -16.21 6.69
N THR A 9 -9.20 -15.23 5.96
CA THR A 9 -8.00 -15.42 5.14
C THR A 9 -6.87 -14.49 5.56
N PHE A 10 -5.65 -14.78 5.10
CA PHE A 10 -4.52 -13.89 5.32
C PHE A 10 -4.64 -12.63 4.46
N GLU A 11 -5.14 -12.79 3.25
CA GLU A 11 -5.36 -11.73 2.27
C GLU A 11 -6.35 -10.69 2.80
N GLU A 12 -7.47 -11.13 3.40
CA GLU A 12 -8.43 -10.23 4.05
C GLU A 12 -7.79 -9.41 5.16
N PHE A 13 -6.96 -10.06 6.00
CA PHE A 13 -6.23 -9.38 7.06
C PHE A 13 -5.25 -8.35 6.50
N VAL A 14 -4.48 -8.70 5.47
CA VAL A 14 -3.50 -7.82 4.83
C VAL A 14 -4.19 -6.61 4.20
N ASP A 15 -5.30 -6.82 3.49
CA ASP A 15 -6.06 -5.75 2.85
C ASP A 15 -6.65 -4.78 3.89
N TRP A 16 -7.25 -5.30 4.97
CA TRP A 16 -7.72 -4.46 6.07
C TRP A 16 -6.57 -3.70 6.75
N TYR A 17 -5.47 -4.38 7.08
CA TYR A 17 -4.36 -3.79 7.81
C TYR A 17 -3.68 -2.66 7.04
N ASN A 18 -3.48 -2.85 5.73
CA ASN A 18 -2.74 -1.91 4.89
C ASN A 18 -3.62 -0.82 4.25
N LYS A 19 -4.89 -1.11 3.93
CA LYS A 19 -5.73 -0.18 3.15
C LYS A 19 -6.92 0.40 3.87
N ARG A 20 -7.34 -0.17 5.01
CA ARG A 20 -8.54 0.28 5.74
C ARG A 20 -8.26 0.76 7.16
N ARG A 21 -7.27 0.17 7.82
CA ARG A 21 -6.91 0.53 9.19
C ARG A 21 -5.99 1.76 9.19
N TYR A 22 -6.39 2.78 9.93
CA TYR A 22 -5.53 3.92 10.27
C TYR A 22 -4.61 3.60 11.45
N HIS A 23 -3.40 4.16 11.43
CA HIS A 23 -2.37 3.90 12.46
C HIS A 23 -1.86 5.22 13.02
N GLU A 24 -1.97 5.40 14.34
CA GLU A 24 -1.47 6.60 15.04
C GLU A 24 0.05 6.77 14.90
N SER A 25 0.80 5.68 14.76
CA SER A 25 2.25 5.74 14.49
C SER A 25 2.60 6.28 13.09
N LEU A 26 1.61 6.38 12.20
CA LEU A 26 1.74 6.93 10.86
C LEU A 26 1.08 8.31 10.76
N ASP A 27 0.65 8.88 11.88
CA ASP A 27 -0.03 10.17 11.93
C ASP A 27 0.82 11.28 11.32
N THR A 28 0.14 12.16 10.59
CA THR A 28 0.72 13.44 10.18
C THR A 28 0.29 14.50 11.18
N LYS A 29 0.83 15.72 11.11
CA LYS A 29 0.34 16.81 11.98
C LYS A 29 -1.15 17.16 11.77
N ARG A 30 -1.80 16.62 10.73
CA ARG A 30 -3.13 17.05 10.28
C ARG A 30 -4.15 15.91 10.22
N TYR A 31 -3.73 14.66 9.99
CA TYR A 31 -4.63 13.52 9.81
C TYR A 31 -3.88 12.18 9.92
N LEU A 32 -4.62 11.15 10.34
CA LEU A 32 -4.15 9.76 10.38
C LEU A 32 -4.08 9.15 8.98
N GLN A 33 -3.11 8.26 8.77
CA GLN A 33 -2.94 7.53 7.50
C GLN A 33 -3.09 6.02 7.70
N THR A 34 -3.56 5.36 6.65
CA THR A 34 -3.37 3.93 6.43
C THR A 34 -1.92 3.65 6.00
N PRO A 35 -1.39 2.43 6.18
CA PRO A 35 -0.04 2.09 5.74
C PRO A 35 0.17 2.32 4.25
N GLU A 36 -0.82 2.03 3.40
CA GLU A 36 -0.75 2.26 1.97
C GLU A 36 -0.58 3.76 1.63
N GLU A 37 -1.42 4.63 2.19
CA GLU A 37 -1.28 6.09 1.99
C GLU A 37 0.07 6.60 2.49
N ALA A 38 0.51 6.09 3.63
CA ALA A 38 1.76 6.50 4.26
C ALA A 38 2.99 5.97 3.49
N PHE A 39 2.85 4.86 2.75
CA PHE A 39 3.87 4.35 1.84
C PHE A 39 3.96 5.22 0.59
N TRP A 40 2.85 5.47 -0.09
CA TRP A 40 2.83 6.27 -1.32
C TRP A 40 3.24 7.72 -1.11
N SER A 41 2.81 8.34 -0.01
CA SER A 41 3.17 9.73 0.30
C SER A 41 4.64 9.95 0.68
N ARG A 42 5.36 8.88 1.07
CA ARG A 42 6.78 8.96 1.46
C ARG A 42 7.73 8.44 0.39
N LEU A 43 7.20 7.86 -0.69
CA LEU A 43 8.03 7.45 -1.82
C LEU A 43 8.61 8.68 -2.53
N PRO A 44 9.91 8.67 -2.88
CA PRO A 44 10.47 9.67 -3.78
C PRO A 44 9.72 9.67 -5.11
N GLU A 45 9.48 10.85 -5.70
CA GLU A 45 8.72 11.00 -6.94
C GLU A 45 9.32 10.17 -8.09
N GLU A 46 10.66 10.07 -8.15
CA GLU A 46 11.39 9.29 -9.13
C GLU A 46 11.07 7.79 -9.02
N SER A 47 10.77 7.32 -7.80
CA SER A 47 10.37 5.93 -7.55
C SER A 47 8.97 5.64 -8.07
N ILE A 48 8.08 6.63 -8.05
CA ILE A 48 6.71 6.50 -8.59
C ILE A 48 6.79 6.39 -10.12
N LEU A 49 7.51 7.30 -10.77
CA LEU A 49 7.71 7.28 -12.22
C LEU A 49 8.42 5.99 -12.67
N GLY A 50 9.47 5.57 -11.97
CA GLY A 50 10.17 4.33 -12.27
C GLY A 50 9.29 3.08 -12.15
N ASN A 51 8.39 3.02 -11.16
CA ASN A 51 7.42 1.93 -11.05
C ASN A 51 6.39 1.96 -12.18
N PHE A 52 5.91 3.13 -12.56
CA PHE A 52 4.99 3.29 -13.68
C PHE A 52 5.58 2.75 -14.99
N TYR A 53 6.80 3.15 -15.34
CA TYR A 53 7.47 2.66 -16.56
C TYR A 53 7.65 1.14 -16.55
N ARG A 54 8.08 0.55 -15.43
CA ARG A 54 8.22 -0.92 -15.31
C ARG A 54 6.91 -1.67 -15.51
N ASN A 55 5.82 -1.14 -14.97
CA ASN A 55 4.49 -1.77 -15.13
C ASN A 55 4.01 -1.68 -16.58
N LEU A 56 4.16 -0.52 -17.22
CA LEU A 56 3.86 -0.35 -18.64
C LEU A 56 4.67 -1.31 -19.53
N GLU A 57 5.97 -1.42 -19.30
CA GLU A 57 6.83 -2.37 -20.02
C GLU A 57 6.39 -3.81 -19.80
N GLY A 58 5.99 -4.17 -18.58
CA GLY A 58 5.44 -5.48 -18.26
C GLY A 58 4.16 -5.80 -19.03
N GLU A 59 3.21 -4.86 -19.07
CA GLU A 59 1.93 -5.01 -19.80
C GLU A 59 2.15 -5.17 -21.31
N ILE A 60 2.99 -4.33 -21.91
CA ILE A 60 3.33 -4.43 -23.35
C ILE A 60 3.98 -5.77 -23.71
N ASN A 61 4.78 -6.34 -22.80
CA ASN A 61 5.45 -7.62 -23.03
C ASN A 61 4.54 -8.83 -22.80
N VAL A 62 3.44 -8.70 -22.06
CA VAL A 62 2.42 -9.76 -21.88
C VAL A 62 1.45 -9.80 -23.06
N GLU A 63 1.25 -8.68 -23.75
CA GLU A 63 0.38 -8.56 -24.94
C GLU A 63 1.05 -8.93 -26.28
N ARG A 64 2.33 -9.35 -26.27
CA ARG A 64 3.08 -9.77 -27.47
C ARG A 64 3.14 -11.28 -27.67
#